data_AF-A0A931KCN2-F1
#
_entry.id   AF-A0A931KCN2-F1
#
_cell.length_a   1.000
_cell.length_b   1.000
_cell.length_c   1.000
_cell.angle_alpha   90.00
_cell.angle_beta   90.00
_cell.angle_gamma   90.00
#
_symmetry.space_group_name_H-M   'P 1'
#
loop_
_entity.id
_entity.type
_entity.pdbx_description
1 polymer ?
#
loop_
_entity_poly.entity_id
_entity_poly.type
_entity_poly.pdbx_seq_one_letter_code
_entity_poly.pdbx_strand_id
1 'polypeptide(L)'
;MHSSIENRVTPGDGPLVGRFEWRAARATIPMAAGLSVAAFRASVMPRSWALLMSALMLDNLACGLIGLDRQKVARSWVVSASHILPERFQDLFDKAWVGPLGLVAPFLDMISSRSVFEACQAIPELLLTLAIWGVFGGAICRIAMARMTRQPIPGYLQSLGYALRHGHAHWFAVAKMGALGLILSFILAMLGAVTRIPVAGEWLAWVVIPVMIVPAAMLVLAIAGVFLGWPLLLGAAMVEESDSFDALTRSQCYLFQAPVTWALTIKIGILIHTAGYYVVRWFLRALVAVLRHSAVDFGLMEKGMSATGRNFPDPWTMPEVSSGAFAFWESAIKLAAVTWPTGFVFAFSAALYLALKARVDLVAPQDVRIE
;
A
#
# COMPACT_ATOMS: atom_id res chain seq x y z
N MET A 1 22.76 5.26 49.20
CA MET A 1 23.39 5.96 48.06
C MET A 1 22.27 6.43 47.13
N HIS A 2 21.67 7.57 47.47
CA HIS A 2 20.70 8.28 46.64
C HIS A 2 21.46 9.44 46.00
N SER A 3 21.73 9.38 44.70
CA SER A 3 22.20 10.55 43.95
C SER A 3 21.00 11.19 43.26
N SER A 4 20.56 12.30 43.83
CA SER A 4 19.64 13.27 43.25
C SER A 4 20.18 13.81 41.93
N ILE A 5 19.46 13.54 40.84
CA ILE A 5 19.60 14.30 39.60
C ILE A 5 18.73 15.55 39.77
N GLU A 6 19.36 16.63 40.25
CA GLU A 6 18.79 17.97 40.19
C GLU A 6 18.81 18.45 38.74
N ASN A 7 17.65 18.45 38.10
CA ASN A 7 17.43 19.15 36.84
C ASN A 7 17.47 20.67 37.10
N ARG A 8 18.60 21.31 36.77
CA ARG A 8 18.66 22.76 36.57
C ARG A 8 17.90 23.13 35.30
N VAL A 9 16.64 23.52 35.46
CA VAL A 9 15.92 24.29 34.44
C VAL A 9 16.35 25.74 34.60
N THR A 10 17.10 26.26 33.63
CA THR A 10 17.49 27.67 33.58
C THR A 10 16.28 28.55 33.23
N PRO A 11 15.94 29.57 34.03
CA PRO A 11 14.85 30.49 33.74
C PRO A 11 15.33 31.54 32.72
N GLY A 12 15.31 31.18 31.44
CA GLY A 12 15.74 32.08 30.36
C GLY A 12 15.18 31.72 28.98
N ASP A 13 14.70 30.49 28.79
CA ASP A 13 14.12 30.06 27.52
C ASP A 13 12.62 30.40 27.48
N GLY A 14 12.30 31.60 27.01
CA GLY A 14 10.97 31.90 26.47
C GLY A 14 10.57 30.87 25.41
N PRO A 15 9.27 30.70 25.08
CA PRO A 15 8.72 29.46 24.52
C PRO A 15 9.39 29.05 23.20
N LEU A 16 10.45 28.25 23.28
CA LEU A 16 11.13 27.62 22.16
C LEU A 16 10.19 26.69 21.38
N VAL A 17 9.12 26.23 22.05
CA VAL A 17 8.02 25.45 21.48
C VAL A 17 7.41 26.16 20.26
N GLY A 18 7.16 27.47 20.34
CA GLY A 18 6.51 28.22 19.25
C GLY A 18 7.39 28.40 17.99
N ARG A 19 8.71 28.50 18.13
CA ARG A 19 9.63 28.56 16.97
C ARG A 19 9.85 27.19 16.34
N PHE A 20 9.76 26.11 17.12
CA PHE A 20 9.92 24.74 16.61
C PHE A 20 8.68 24.29 15.83
N GLU A 21 7.47 24.56 16.33
CA GLU A 21 6.21 24.24 15.63
C GLU A 21 6.11 24.90 14.25
N TRP A 22 6.52 26.17 14.15
CA TRP A 22 6.50 26.93 12.89
C TRP A 22 7.53 26.43 11.87
N ARG A 23 8.72 26.03 12.32
CA ARG A 23 9.74 25.40 11.46
C ARG A 23 9.34 24.00 11.03
N ALA A 24 8.73 23.21 11.93
CA ALA A 24 8.22 21.88 11.62
C ALA A 24 7.06 21.92 10.61
N ALA A 25 6.23 22.98 10.62
CA ALA A 25 5.14 23.18 9.66
C ALA A 25 5.65 23.60 8.27
N ARG A 26 6.71 24.42 8.20
CA ARG A 26 7.36 24.77 6.91
C ARG A 26 8.22 23.65 6.33
N ALA A 27 8.70 22.74 7.18
CA ALA A 27 9.50 21.60 6.76
C ALA A 27 8.69 20.45 6.13
N THR A 28 7.35 20.47 6.23
CA THR A 28 6.51 19.35 5.80
C THR A 28 6.61 19.06 4.30
N ILE A 29 6.59 20.09 3.45
CA ILE A 29 6.70 19.92 1.99
C ILE A 29 8.10 19.41 1.57
N PRO A 30 9.22 20.05 1.95
CA PRO A 30 10.54 19.55 1.58
C PRO A 30 10.86 18.18 2.18
N MET A 31 10.37 17.87 3.39
CA MET A 31 10.49 16.55 4.00
C MET A 31 9.71 15.50 3.22
N ALA A 32 8.42 15.75 2.93
CA ALA A 32 7.59 14.86 2.13
C ALA A 32 8.18 14.62 0.74
N ALA A 33 8.69 15.66 0.08
CA ALA A 33 9.37 15.55 -1.20
C ALA A 33 10.66 14.72 -1.09
N GLY A 34 11.51 14.99 -0.09
CA GLY A 34 12.75 14.26 0.14
C GLY A 34 12.52 12.76 0.42
N LEU A 35 11.53 12.43 1.25
CA LEU A 35 11.17 11.05 1.56
C LEU A 35 10.51 10.35 0.37
N SER A 36 9.69 11.04 -0.42
CA SER A 36 9.09 10.47 -1.63
C SER A 36 10.14 10.20 -2.72
N VAL A 37 11.15 11.07 -2.86
CA VAL A 37 12.31 10.82 -3.73
C VAL A 37 13.15 9.65 -3.20
N ALA A 38 13.31 9.52 -1.88
CA ALA A 38 13.96 8.38 -1.28
C ALA A 38 13.19 7.07 -1.53
N ALA A 39 11.85 7.11 -1.46
CA ALA A 39 10.97 5.99 -1.79
C ALA A 39 11.13 5.57 -3.24
N PHE A 40 11.13 6.54 -4.17
CA PHE A 40 11.45 6.33 -5.58
C PHE A 40 12.81 5.62 -5.75
N ARG A 41 13.86 6.10 -5.09
CA ARG A 41 15.19 5.47 -5.17
C ARG A 41 15.21 4.04 -4.61
N ALA A 42 14.47 3.79 -3.53
CA ALA A 42 14.38 2.48 -2.91
C ALA A 42 13.61 1.48 -3.78
N SER A 43 12.55 1.92 -4.47
CA SER A 43 11.79 1.06 -5.36
C SER A 43 12.55 0.72 -6.64
N VAL A 44 13.59 1.47 -7.06
CA VAL A 44 14.43 1.13 -8.25
C VAL A 44 15.53 0.11 -7.91
N MET A 45 15.73 -0.24 -6.63
CA MET A 45 16.79 -1.16 -6.26
C MET A 45 16.57 -2.57 -6.83
N PRO A 46 17.63 -3.22 -7.35
CA PRO A 46 17.56 -4.61 -7.81
C PRO A 46 16.98 -5.57 -6.75
N ARG A 47 17.28 -5.33 -5.46
CA ARG A 47 16.76 -6.14 -4.34
C ARG A 47 15.25 -6.02 -4.17
N SER A 48 14.71 -4.79 -4.25
CA SER A 48 13.26 -4.54 -4.19
C SER A 48 12.55 -5.19 -5.37
N TRP A 49 13.17 -5.17 -6.55
CA TRP A 49 12.64 -5.80 -7.76
C TRP A 49 12.60 -7.32 -7.67
N ALA A 50 13.66 -7.94 -7.16
CA ALA A 50 13.68 -9.39 -6.94
C ALA A 50 12.55 -9.82 -6.01
N LEU A 51 12.38 -9.12 -4.88
CA LEU A 51 11.27 -9.39 -3.93
C LEU A 51 9.91 -9.23 -4.60
N LEU A 52 9.73 -8.19 -5.41
CA LEU A 52 8.44 -7.91 -6.01
C LEU A 52 8.08 -8.87 -7.15
N MET A 53 9.08 -9.32 -7.92
CA MET A 53 8.89 -10.38 -8.91
C MET A 53 8.50 -11.70 -8.23
N SER A 54 9.18 -12.07 -7.13
CA SER A 54 8.81 -13.24 -6.33
C SER A 54 7.39 -13.13 -5.76
N ALA A 55 7.02 -11.96 -5.25
CA ALA A 55 5.69 -11.69 -4.73
C ALA A 55 4.61 -11.88 -5.79
N LEU A 56 4.81 -11.32 -6.99
CA LEU A 56 3.84 -11.43 -8.10
C LEU A 56 3.71 -12.85 -8.64
N MET A 57 4.82 -13.59 -8.72
CA MET A 57 4.77 -15.00 -9.13
C MET A 57 3.94 -15.80 -8.12
N LEU A 58 4.16 -15.59 -6.82
CA LEU A 58 3.40 -16.27 -5.77
C LEU A 58 1.93 -15.84 -5.78
N ASP A 59 1.66 -14.55 -5.95
CA ASP A 59 0.31 -13.98 -6.02
C ASP A 59 -0.48 -14.55 -7.19
N ASN A 60 0.11 -14.60 -8.39
CA ASN A 60 -0.52 -15.19 -9.57
C ASN A 60 -0.81 -16.69 -9.38
N LEU A 61 0.12 -17.44 -8.81
CA LEU A 61 -0.08 -18.86 -8.50
C LEU A 61 -1.24 -19.04 -7.52
N ALA A 62 -1.27 -18.27 -6.45
CA ALA A 62 -2.29 -18.38 -5.42
C ALA A 62 -3.68 -17.92 -5.92
N CYS A 63 -3.74 -16.86 -6.72
CA CYS A 63 -4.99 -16.43 -7.37
C CYS A 63 -5.52 -17.51 -8.33
N GLY A 64 -4.63 -18.15 -9.10
CA GLY A 64 -4.99 -19.25 -9.99
C GLY A 64 -5.58 -20.46 -9.26
N LEU A 65 -5.12 -20.74 -8.03
CA LEU A 65 -5.65 -21.82 -7.20
C LEU A 65 -7.05 -21.53 -6.65
N ILE A 66 -7.37 -20.26 -6.37
CA ILE A 66 -8.65 -19.83 -5.77
C ILE A 66 -9.67 -19.41 -6.85
N GLY A 67 -9.23 -19.26 -8.11
CA GLY A 67 -10.07 -18.76 -9.20
C GLY A 67 -10.28 -17.24 -9.16
N LEU A 68 -9.39 -16.51 -8.49
CA LEU A 68 -9.47 -15.06 -8.34
C LEU A 68 -8.91 -14.33 -9.58
N ASP A 69 -9.74 -13.51 -10.23
CA ASP A 69 -9.28 -12.59 -11.29
C ASP A 69 -9.14 -11.17 -10.73
N ARG A 70 -7.97 -10.86 -10.16
CA ARG A 70 -7.66 -9.51 -9.64
C ARG A 70 -7.76 -8.41 -10.68
N GLN A 71 -7.46 -8.72 -11.94
CA GLN A 71 -7.54 -7.70 -12.98
C GLN A 71 -8.99 -7.32 -13.27
N LYS A 72 -9.91 -8.29 -13.22
CA LYS A 72 -11.34 -8.03 -13.38
C LYS A 72 -11.88 -7.13 -12.26
N VAL A 73 -11.53 -7.43 -11.01
CA VAL A 73 -11.96 -6.63 -9.84
C VAL A 73 -11.33 -5.24 -9.85
N ALA A 74 -10.02 -5.14 -10.12
CA ALA A 74 -9.37 -3.83 -10.21
C ALA A 74 -9.98 -2.98 -11.33
N ARG A 75 -10.31 -3.58 -12.49
CA ARG A 75 -10.97 -2.87 -13.60
C ARG A 75 -12.39 -2.42 -13.26
N SER A 76 -13.20 -3.22 -12.59
CA SER A 76 -14.58 -2.82 -12.24
C SER A 76 -14.61 -1.60 -11.30
N TRP A 77 -13.69 -1.57 -10.34
CA TRP A 77 -13.51 -0.43 -9.44
C TRP A 77 -12.94 0.79 -10.14
N VAL A 78 -11.97 0.60 -11.03
CA VAL A 78 -11.39 1.69 -11.81
C VAL A 78 -12.42 2.32 -12.74
N VAL A 79 -13.28 1.53 -13.39
CA VAL A 79 -14.43 2.04 -14.16
C VAL A 79 -15.38 2.81 -13.25
N SER A 80 -15.67 2.30 -12.05
CA SER A 80 -16.55 2.99 -11.10
C SER A 80 -15.95 4.32 -10.61
N ALA A 81 -14.63 4.36 -10.37
CA ALA A 81 -13.91 5.54 -9.93
C ALA A 81 -13.67 6.55 -11.08
N SER A 82 -13.48 6.06 -12.31
CA SER A 82 -13.22 6.90 -13.47
C SER A 82 -14.44 7.77 -13.83
N HIS A 83 -15.66 7.31 -13.54
CA HIS A 83 -16.87 8.12 -13.67
C HIS A 83 -16.89 9.38 -12.77
N ILE A 84 -16.12 9.39 -11.68
CA ILE A 84 -16.01 10.53 -10.76
C ILE A 84 -14.88 11.48 -11.21
N LEU A 85 -13.91 10.97 -11.98
CA LEU A 85 -12.74 11.72 -12.43
C LEU A 85 -12.97 12.36 -13.81
N PRO A 86 -12.46 13.59 -14.05
CA PRO A 86 -12.46 14.18 -15.39
C PRO A 86 -11.71 13.27 -16.38
N GLU A 87 -12.17 13.16 -17.63
CA GLU A 87 -11.60 12.26 -18.66
C GLU A 87 -10.08 12.33 -18.78
N ARG A 88 -9.51 13.54 -18.66
CA ARG A 88 -8.05 13.76 -18.72
C ARG A 88 -7.26 13.05 -17.62
N PHE A 89 -7.90 12.71 -16.50
CA PHE A 89 -7.30 11.99 -15.39
C PHE A 89 -7.61 10.50 -15.38
N GLN A 90 -8.56 10.03 -16.17
CA GLN A 90 -8.94 8.60 -16.20
C GLN A 90 -7.78 7.74 -16.72
N ASP A 91 -7.18 8.10 -17.86
CA ASP A 91 -6.06 7.33 -18.43
C ASP A 91 -4.80 7.34 -17.53
N LEU A 92 -4.64 8.42 -16.74
CA LEU A 92 -3.60 8.56 -15.72
C LEU A 92 -3.86 7.61 -14.55
N PHE A 93 -5.11 7.58 -14.08
CA PHE A 93 -5.54 6.81 -12.93
C PHE A 93 -5.53 5.31 -13.25
N ASP A 94 -6.11 4.90 -14.37
CA ASP A 94 -6.12 3.52 -14.86
C ASP A 94 -4.71 2.93 -14.94
N LYS A 95 -3.73 3.67 -15.46
CA LYS A 95 -2.41 3.09 -15.74
C LYS A 95 -1.46 3.14 -14.55
N ALA A 96 -1.56 4.15 -13.70
CA ALA A 96 -0.66 4.31 -12.55
C ALA A 96 -1.20 3.69 -11.26
N TRP A 97 -2.54 3.55 -11.12
CA TRP A 97 -3.17 3.16 -9.86
C TRP A 97 -3.86 1.78 -9.87
N VAL A 98 -4.06 1.15 -11.02
CA VAL A 98 -4.62 -0.23 -11.08
C VAL A 98 -3.83 -1.23 -10.24
N GLY A 99 -2.49 -1.18 -10.24
CA GLY A 99 -1.66 -2.07 -9.43
C GLY A 99 -1.89 -1.89 -7.92
N PRO A 100 -1.68 -0.66 -7.39
CA PRO A 100 -1.98 -0.31 -6.00
C PRO A 100 -3.43 -0.61 -5.58
N LEU A 101 -4.40 -0.30 -6.43
CA LEU A 101 -5.82 -0.54 -6.15
C LEU A 101 -6.16 -2.04 -6.17
N GLY A 102 -5.45 -2.85 -6.97
CA GLY A 102 -5.56 -4.30 -6.96
C GLY A 102 -5.13 -4.96 -5.65
N LEU A 103 -4.35 -4.27 -4.81
CA LEU A 103 -4.07 -4.72 -3.43
C LEU A 103 -5.24 -4.45 -2.48
N VAL A 104 -6.04 -3.43 -2.77
CA VAL A 104 -7.19 -3.03 -1.95
C VAL A 104 -8.50 -3.64 -2.47
N ALA A 105 -8.50 -4.20 -3.67
CA ALA A 105 -9.63 -4.86 -4.30
C ALA A 105 -10.44 -5.80 -3.37
N PRO A 106 -9.83 -6.73 -2.60
CA PRO A 106 -10.60 -7.58 -1.70
C PRO A 106 -11.34 -6.82 -0.59
N PHE A 107 -10.77 -5.71 -0.11
CA PHE A 107 -11.45 -4.86 0.87
C PHE A 107 -12.64 -4.15 0.24
N LEU A 108 -12.49 -3.68 -0.99
CA LEU A 108 -13.53 -2.98 -1.72
C LEU A 108 -14.68 -3.93 -2.09
N ASP A 109 -14.36 -5.15 -2.53
CA ASP A 109 -15.35 -6.19 -2.79
C ASP A 109 -16.12 -6.56 -1.52
N MET A 110 -15.42 -6.71 -0.39
CA MET A 110 -16.05 -6.91 0.91
C MET A 110 -17.01 -5.77 1.29
N ILE A 111 -16.63 -4.50 1.06
CA ILE A 111 -17.48 -3.34 1.34
C ILE A 111 -18.69 -3.27 0.38
N SER A 112 -18.51 -3.65 -0.87
CA SER A 112 -19.58 -3.63 -1.89
C SER A 112 -20.52 -4.84 -1.83
N SER A 113 -20.18 -5.84 -1.01
CA SER A 113 -20.96 -7.06 -0.87
C SER A 113 -22.40 -6.74 -0.43
N ARG A 114 -23.36 -7.33 -1.15
CA ARG A 114 -24.79 -7.15 -0.87
C ARG A 114 -25.32 -8.22 0.09
N SER A 115 -24.57 -9.30 0.25
CA SER A 115 -24.90 -10.42 1.12
C SER A 115 -23.73 -10.81 2.03
N VAL A 116 -24.06 -11.36 3.20
CA VAL A 116 -23.06 -11.93 4.13
C VAL A 116 -22.25 -13.04 3.45
N PHE A 117 -22.88 -13.79 2.54
CA PHE A 117 -22.20 -14.85 1.80
C PHE A 117 -21.11 -14.30 0.86
N GLU A 118 -21.41 -13.25 0.10
CA GLU A 118 -20.42 -12.55 -0.73
C GLU A 118 -19.29 -11.96 0.13
N ALA A 119 -19.63 -11.37 1.29
CA ALA A 119 -18.63 -10.86 2.22
C ALA A 119 -17.68 -11.97 2.72
N CYS A 120 -18.24 -13.15 3.05
CA CYS A 120 -17.45 -14.31 3.48
C CYS A 120 -16.53 -14.84 2.38
N GLN A 121 -16.93 -14.77 1.10
CA GLN A 121 -16.09 -15.17 -0.04
C GLN A 121 -14.88 -14.24 -0.24
N ALA A 122 -15.01 -12.95 0.10
CA ALA A 122 -13.90 -11.99 0.03
C ALA A 122 -12.85 -12.21 1.13
N ILE A 123 -13.17 -12.90 2.23
CA ILE A 123 -12.26 -13.11 3.36
C ILE A 123 -11.01 -13.89 2.97
N PRO A 124 -11.09 -15.08 2.32
CA PRO A 124 -9.91 -15.80 1.84
C PRO A 124 -9.02 -14.97 0.92
N GLU A 125 -9.61 -14.18 0.02
CA GLU A 125 -8.89 -13.32 -0.93
C GLU A 125 -8.12 -12.21 -0.21
N LEU A 126 -8.77 -11.60 0.79
CA LEU A 126 -8.19 -10.61 1.66
C LEU A 126 -7.04 -11.19 2.47
N LEU A 127 -7.24 -12.35 3.11
CA LEU A 127 -6.22 -13.02 3.90
C LEU A 127 -5.01 -13.41 3.05
N LEU A 128 -5.23 -13.93 1.84
CA LEU A 128 -4.15 -14.27 0.93
C LEU A 128 -3.37 -13.04 0.46
N THR A 129 -4.09 -11.97 0.09
CA THR A 129 -3.49 -10.70 -0.28
C THR A 129 -2.59 -10.21 0.85
N LEU A 130 -3.06 -10.22 2.08
CA LEU A 130 -2.30 -9.79 3.25
C LEU A 130 -1.15 -10.74 3.61
N ALA A 131 -1.31 -12.05 3.38
CA ALA A 131 -0.26 -13.04 3.56
C ALA A 131 0.93 -12.76 2.66
N ILE A 132 0.68 -12.58 1.38
CA ILE A 132 1.73 -12.34 0.39
C ILE A 132 2.26 -10.92 0.55
N TRP A 133 1.38 -9.92 0.44
CA TRP A 133 1.79 -8.53 0.37
C TRP A 133 2.17 -7.93 1.72
N GLY A 134 1.71 -8.47 2.84
CA GLY A 134 2.22 -8.09 4.16
C GLY A 134 3.69 -8.48 4.33
N VAL A 135 4.07 -9.69 3.90
CA VAL A 135 5.46 -10.17 3.99
C VAL A 135 6.37 -9.43 2.99
N PHE A 136 6.02 -9.45 1.70
CA PHE A 136 6.87 -8.83 0.68
C PHE A 136 6.85 -7.31 0.78
N GLY A 137 5.69 -6.71 1.05
CA GLY A 137 5.56 -5.28 1.28
C GLY A 137 6.30 -4.81 2.52
N GLY A 138 6.24 -5.57 3.62
CA GLY A 138 7.02 -5.31 4.83
C GLY A 138 8.53 -5.36 4.58
N ALA A 139 9.01 -6.35 3.82
CA ALA A 139 10.42 -6.45 3.46
C ALA A 139 10.90 -5.26 2.61
N ILE A 140 10.09 -4.83 1.62
CA ILE A 140 10.39 -3.64 0.79
C ILE A 140 10.37 -2.37 1.66
N CYS A 141 9.37 -2.24 2.54
CA CYS A 141 9.23 -1.14 3.48
C CYS A 141 10.50 -1.04 4.36
N ARG A 142 10.97 -2.15 4.94
CA ARG A 142 12.19 -2.18 5.77
C ARG A 142 13.45 -1.74 4.99
N ILE A 143 13.62 -2.21 3.75
CA ILE A 143 14.74 -1.76 2.88
C ILE A 143 14.64 -0.26 2.61
N ALA A 144 13.44 0.24 2.30
CA ALA A 144 13.21 1.65 2.03
C ALA A 144 13.49 2.52 3.27
N MET A 145 13.03 2.08 4.44
CA MET A 145 13.26 2.78 5.71
C MET A 145 14.74 2.84 6.04
N ALA A 146 15.49 1.73 5.97
CA ALA A 146 16.92 1.73 6.27
C ALA A 146 17.67 2.76 5.41
N ARG A 147 17.24 2.93 4.15
CA ARG A 147 17.81 3.97 3.27
C ARG A 147 17.41 5.39 3.70
N MET A 148 16.15 5.61 4.10
CA MET A 148 15.65 6.92 4.53
C MET A 148 16.25 7.37 5.87
N THR A 149 16.47 6.42 6.78
CA THR A 149 17.07 6.64 8.10
C THR A 149 18.60 6.59 8.09
N ARG A 150 19.22 6.38 6.92
CA ARG A 150 20.68 6.26 6.73
C ARG A 150 21.33 5.12 7.54
N GLN A 151 20.55 4.08 7.80
CA GLN A 151 21.03 2.86 8.44
C GLN A 151 21.59 1.86 7.41
N PRO A 152 22.38 0.86 7.86
CA PRO A 152 22.86 -0.20 6.99
C PRO A 152 21.70 -0.90 6.27
N ILE A 153 21.74 -0.93 4.94
CA ILE A 153 20.65 -1.51 4.14
C ILE A 153 20.70 -3.04 4.28
N PRO A 154 19.65 -3.68 4.84
CA PRO A 154 19.64 -5.12 5.03
C PRO A 154 19.73 -5.89 3.71
N GLY A 155 20.21 -7.14 3.79
CA GLY A 155 20.17 -8.07 2.66
C GLY A 155 18.73 -8.44 2.28
N TYR A 156 18.54 -8.94 1.05
CA TYR A 156 17.20 -9.34 0.58
C TYR A 156 16.60 -10.48 1.44
N LEU A 157 17.40 -11.52 1.73
CA LEU A 157 17.00 -12.63 2.61
C LEU A 157 16.80 -12.19 4.06
N GLN A 158 17.62 -11.26 4.55
CA GLN A 158 17.49 -10.75 5.91
C GLN A 158 16.18 -9.97 6.07
N SER A 159 15.85 -9.13 5.09
CA SER A 159 14.60 -8.36 5.07
C SER A 159 13.38 -9.28 4.96
N LEU A 160 13.46 -10.30 4.11
CA LEU A 160 12.39 -11.29 3.95
C LEU A 160 12.23 -12.15 5.21
N GLY A 161 13.33 -12.64 5.79
CA GLY A 161 13.32 -13.42 7.02
C GLY A 161 12.76 -12.62 8.20
N TYR A 162 13.09 -11.33 8.28
CA TYR A 162 12.50 -10.42 9.25
C TYR A 162 10.99 -10.27 9.04
N ALA A 163 10.56 -9.99 7.81
CA ALA A 163 9.15 -9.82 7.47
C ALA A 163 8.34 -11.11 7.67
N LEU A 164 8.94 -12.30 7.50
CA LEU A 164 8.30 -13.58 7.81
C LEU A 164 8.13 -13.79 9.31
N ARG A 165 9.13 -13.44 10.12
CA ARG A 165 9.06 -13.54 11.59
C ARG A 165 8.03 -12.57 12.17
N HIS A 166 7.93 -11.36 11.61
CA HIS A 166 7.03 -10.29 12.08
C HIS A 166 5.75 -10.16 11.24
N GLY A 167 5.52 -11.04 10.27
CA GLY A 167 4.35 -10.99 9.39
C GLY A 167 3.03 -11.18 10.14
N HIS A 168 3.08 -11.87 11.29
CA HIS A 168 1.94 -12.03 12.18
C HIS A 168 1.35 -10.69 12.64
N ALA A 169 2.17 -9.65 12.83
CA ALA A 169 1.70 -8.33 13.23
C ALA A 169 0.71 -7.73 12.21
N HIS A 170 0.91 -8.02 10.93
CA HIS A 170 0.06 -7.52 9.86
C HIS A 170 -1.25 -8.29 9.79
N TRP A 171 -1.17 -9.62 9.91
CA TRP A 171 -2.33 -10.50 9.85
C TRP A 171 -3.26 -10.25 11.04
N PHE A 172 -2.70 -10.16 12.24
CA PHE A 172 -3.50 -9.91 13.44
C PHE A 172 -4.08 -8.50 13.48
N ALA A 173 -3.39 -7.48 12.94
CA ALA A 173 -3.94 -6.14 12.86
C ALA A 173 -5.20 -6.11 11.98
N VAL A 174 -5.17 -6.73 10.80
CA VAL A 174 -6.34 -6.80 9.93
C VAL A 174 -7.42 -7.73 10.48
N ALA A 175 -7.04 -8.88 11.06
CA ALA A 175 -8.01 -9.78 11.69
C ALA A 175 -8.74 -9.11 12.86
N LYS A 176 -8.04 -8.34 13.71
CA LYS A 176 -8.64 -7.58 14.81
C LYS A 176 -9.61 -6.51 14.29
N MET A 177 -9.27 -5.81 13.21
CA MET A 177 -10.17 -4.83 12.59
C MET A 177 -11.36 -5.47 11.89
N GLY A 178 -11.16 -6.61 11.22
CA GLY A 178 -12.25 -7.40 10.66
C GLY A 178 -13.21 -7.89 11.75
N ALA A 179 -12.68 -8.40 12.87
CA ALA A 179 -13.48 -8.79 14.03
C ALA A 179 -14.26 -7.60 14.62
N LEU A 180 -13.63 -6.42 14.78
CA LEU A 180 -14.32 -5.21 15.21
C LEU A 180 -15.45 -4.83 14.23
N GLY A 181 -15.18 -4.87 12.94
CA GLY A 181 -16.17 -4.60 11.89
C GLY A 181 -17.35 -5.56 11.94
N LEU A 182 -17.10 -6.86 12.14
CA LEU A 182 -18.14 -7.88 12.32
C LEU A 182 -18.97 -7.64 13.58
N ILE A 183 -18.34 -7.32 14.71
CA ILE A 183 -19.05 -7.02 15.97
C ILE A 183 -19.96 -5.81 15.80
N LEU A 184 -19.45 -4.72 15.22
CA LEU A 184 -20.24 -3.50 14.99
C LEU A 184 -21.39 -3.75 14.00
N SER A 185 -21.12 -4.50 12.93
CA SER A 185 -22.14 -4.90 11.95
C SER A 185 -23.23 -5.78 12.58
N PHE A 186 -22.85 -6.70 13.47
CA PHE A 186 -23.78 -7.54 14.22
C PHE A 186 -24.65 -6.72 15.17
N ILE A 187 -24.07 -5.76 15.89
CA ILE A 187 -24.82 -4.83 16.75
C ILE A 187 -25.84 -4.03 15.92
N LEU A 188 -25.44 -3.51 14.77
CA LEU A 188 -26.32 -2.80 13.84
C LEU A 188 -27.46 -3.70 13.34
N ALA A 189 -27.15 -4.95 12.99
CA ALA A 189 -28.16 -5.92 12.55
C ALA A 189 -29.17 -6.25 13.67
N MET A 190 -28.71 -6.42 14.91
CA MET A 190 -29.58 -6.65 16.07
C MET A 190 -30.48 -5.45 16.35
N LEU A 191 -29.93 -4.23 16.35
CA LEU A 191 -30.72 -3.01 16.51
C LEU A 191 -31.75 -2.86 15.38
N GLY A 192 -31.36 -3.11 14.13
CA GLY A 192 -32.28 -3.09 12.99
C GLY A 192 -33.34 -4.20 13.02
N ALA A 193 -33.08 -5.33 13.66
CA ALA A 193 -34.08 -6.38 13.84
C ALA A 193 -35.17 -5.97 14.83
N VAL A 194 -34.83 -5.20 15.87
CA VAL A 194 -35.79 -4.66 16.86
C VAL A 194 -36.83 -3.76 16.20
N THR A 195 -36.47 -3.01 15.15
CA THR A 195 -37.42 -2.14 14.44
C THR A 195 -38.40 -2.90 13.55
N ARG A 196 -38.25 -4.22 13.37
CA ARG A 196 -39.16 -5.06 12.57
C ARG A 196 -40.31 -5.68 13.38
N ILE A 197 -40.45 -5.36 14.66
CA ILE A 197 -41.53 -5.87 15.50
C ILE A 197 -42.87 -5.30 15.01
N PRO A 198 -43.87 -6.13 14.66
CA PRO A 198 -45.06 -5.70 13.91
C PRO A 198 -45.97 -4.69 14.64
N VAL A 199 -45.87 -4.58 15.97
CA VAL A 199 -46.73 -3.69 16.78
C VAL A 199 -46.00 -2.45 17.29
N ALA A 200 -44.71 -2.58 17.63
CA ALA A 200 -43.93 -1.53 18.27
C ALA A 200 -42.77 -1.00 17.41
N GLY A 201 -42.51 -1.59 16.25
CA GLY A 201 -41.33 -1.32 15.43
C GLY A 201 -41.17 0.13 15.02
N GLU A 202 -42.26 0.80 14.64
CA GLU A 202 -42.25 2.22 14.23
C GLU A 202 -41.92 3.16 15.39
N TRP A 203 -42.52 2.93 16.56
CA TRP A 203 -42.20 3.69 17.78
C TRP A 203 -40.77 3.43 18.26
N LEU A 204 -40.32 2.18 18.21
CA LEU A 204 -38.95 1.81 18.57
C LEU A 204 -37.94 2.42 17.61
N ALA A 205 -38.27 2.57 16.32
CA ALA A 205 -37.37 3.16 15.32
C ALA A 205 -36.94 4.59 15.69
N TRP A 206 -37.84 5.41 16.25
CA TRP A 206 -37.52 6.77 16.70
C TRP A 206 -36.41 6.82 17.76
N VAL A 207 -36.26 5.77 18.56
CA VAL A 207 -35.22 5.67 19.60
C VAL A 207 -34.02 4.88 19.10
N VAL A 208 -34.25 3.76 18.41
CA VAL A 208 -33.21 2.84 17.96
C VAL A 208 -32.34 3.45 16.85
N ILE A 209 -32.91 4.21 15.91
CA ILE A 209 -32.13 4.80 14.81
C ILE A 209 -31.06 5.78 15.34
N PRO A 210 -31.37 6.76 16.22
CA PRO A 210 -30.34 7.59 16.84
C PRO A 210 -29.25 6.79 17.54
N VAL A 211 -29.60 5.69 18.22
CA VAL A 211 -28.64 4.78 18.86
C VAL A 211 -27.76 4.06 17.84
N MET A 212 -28.32 3.65 16.70
CA MET A 212 -27.58 2.99 15.60
C MET A 212 -26.52 3.90 14.95
N ILE A 213 -26.68 5.22 15.01
CA ILE A 213 -25.71 6.17 14.44
C ILE A 213 -24.33 5.99 15.08
N VAL A 214 -24.26 5.68 16.39
CA VAL A 214 -22.99 5.53 17.11
C VAL A 214 -22.15 4.36 16.57
N PRO A 215 -22.63 3.08 16.60
CA PRO A 215 -21.86 1.97 16.04
C PRO A 215 -21.64 2.10 14.53
N ALA A 216 -22.56 2.72 13.79
CA ALA A 216 -22.35 3.01 12.37
C ALA A 216 -21.20 4.00 12.15
N ALA A 217 -21.15 5.09 12.91
CA ALA A 217 -20.06 6.06 12.85
C ALA A 217 -18.72 5.43 13.26
N MET A 218 -18.71 4.60 14.31
CA MET A 218 -17.51 3.84 14.70
C MET A 218 -17.05 2.88 13.61
N LEU A 219 -17.98 2.20 12.94
CA LEU A 219 -17.68 1.30 11.82
C LEU A 219 -17.09 2.07 10.63
N VAL A 220 -17.68 3.22 10.27
CA VAL A 220 -17.15 4.09 9.20
C VAL A 220 -15.75 4.59 9.54
N LEU A 221 -15.52 5.03 10.78
CA LEU A 221 -14.19 5.46 11.24
C LEU A 221 -13.18 4.32 11.26
N ALA A 222 -13.58 3.11 11.66
CA ALA A 222 -12.72 1.93 11.63
C ALA A 222 -12.35 1.57 10.18
N ILE A 223 -13.31 1.54 9.26
CA ILE A 223 -13.07 1.28 7.83
C ILE A 223 -12.18 2.36 7.23
N ALA A 224 -12.46 3.64 7.49
CA ALA A 224 -11.65 4.75 7.02
C ALA A 224 -10.22 4.69 7.59
N GLY A 225 -10.08 4.39 8.89
CA GLY A 225 -8.79 4.23 9.55
C GLY A 225 -7.98 3.06 8.98
N VAL A 226 -8.62 1.94 8.65
CA VAL A 226 -7.96 0.82 7.96
C VAL A 226 -7.57 1.21 6.55
N PHE A 227 -8.48 1.80 5.78
CA PHE A 227 -8.22 2.14 4.38
C PHE A 227 -7.10 3.18 4.22
N LEU A 228 -7.14 4.24 5.04
CA LEU A 228 -6.16 5.33 5.02
C LEU A 228 -4.87 5.00 5.79
N GLY A 229 -4.98 4.14 6.81
CA GLY A 229 -3.89 3.76 7.71
C GLY A 229 -3.19 2.46 7.35
N TRP A 230 -3.74 1.63 6.47
CA TRP A 230 -3.11 0.39 5.98
C TRP A 230 -1.66 0.59 5.52
N PRO A 231 -1.32 1.62 4.71
CA PRO A 231 0.06 1.82 4.29
C PRO A 231 0.96 2.16 5.48
N LEU A 232 0.43 2.91 6.45
CA LEU A 232 1.15 3.31 7.67
C LEU A 232 1.42 2.14 8.60
N LEU A 233 0.51 1.16 8.65
CA LEU A 233 0.68 -0.06 9.44
C LEU A 233 1.95 -0.82 9.06
N LEU A 234 2.28 -0.87 7.75
CA LEU A 234 3.51 -1.49 7.27
C LEU A 234 4.76 -0.76 7.77
N GLY A 235 4.69 0.57 7.89
CA GLY A 235 5.76 1.38 8.47
C GLY A 235 5.90 1.12 9.97
N ALA A 236 4.80 1.26 10.71
CA ALA A 236 4.76 1.08 12.17
C ALA A 236 5.31 -0.29 12.59
N ALA A 237 4.80 -1.36 11.98
CA ALA A 237 5.19 -2.72 12.31
C ALA A 237 6.66 -3.04 11.94
N MET A 238 7.27 -2.30 11.01
CA MET A 238 8.65 -2.53 10.59
C MET A 238 9.67 -1.62 11.30
N VAL A 239 9.23 -0.51 11.91
CA VAL A 239 10.12 0.42 12.66
C VAL A 239 10.21 0.06 14.12
N GLU A 240 9.06 -0.21 14.76
CA GLU A 240 8.97 -0.15 16.22
C GLU A 240 8.82 -1.52 16.89
N GLU A 241 8.90 -2.62 16.13
CA GLU A 241 8.68 -4.01 16.63
C GLU A 241 7.43 -4.17 17.51
N SER A 242 6.46 -3.27 17.32
CA SER A 242 5.26 -3.18 18.13
C SER A 242 4.31 -4.32 17.81
N ASP A 243 3.58 -4.82 18.82
CA ASP A 243 2.48 -5.77 18.57
C ASP A 243 1.51 -5.17 17.55
N SER A 244 0.95 -6.03 16.72
CA SER A 244 -0.14 -5.81 15.76
C SER A 244 -1.14 -4.71 16.15
N PHE A 245 -1.58 -4.71 17.41
CA PHE A 245 -2.57 -3.74 17.91
C PHE A 245 -1.96 -2.37 18.23
N ASP A 246 -0.74 -2.34 18.75
CA ASP A 246 0.00 -1.10 19.01
C ASP A 246 0.39 -0.42 17.69
N ALA A 247 0.92 -1.20 16.73
CA ALA A 247 1.24 -0.72 15.38
C ALA A 247 0.02 -0.06 14.72
N LEU A 248 -1.13 -0.71 14.83
CA LEU A 248 -2.39 -0.25 14.28
C LEU A 248 -2.90 1.01 14.97
N THR A 249 -2.96 1.01 16.29
CA THR A 249 -3.41 2.16 17.08
C THR A 249 -2.54 3.37 16.79
N ARG A 250 -1.22 3.20 16.75
CA ARG A 250 -0.27 4.28 16.46
C ARG A 250 -0.41 4.80 15.04
N SER A 251 -0.59 3.92 14.04
CA SER A 251 -0.82 4.34 12.66
C SER A 251 -2.09 5.21 12.53
N GLN A 252 -3.14 4.87 13.26
CA GLN A 252 -4.39 5.65 13.32
C GLN A 252 -4.19 6.96 14.09
N CYS A 253 -3.52 6.94 15.24
CA CYS A 253 -3.21 8.16 16.00
C CYS A 253 -2.43 9.16 15.14
N TYR A 254 -1.39 8.72 14.42
CA TYR A 254 -0.60 9.58 13.55
C TYR A 254 -1.43 10.17 12.40
N LEU A 255 -2.31 9.37 11.80
CA LEU A 255 -3.23 9.83 10.76
C LEU A 255 -4.14 10.96 11.27
N PHE A 256 -4.77 10.76 12.43
CA PHE A 256 -5.74 11.72 12.99
C PHE A 256 -5.07 12.95 13.64
N GLN A 257 -3.84 12.82 14.13
CA GLN A 257 -3.09 13.94 14.72
C GLN A 257 -2.42 14.84 13.66
N ALA A 258 -2.09 14.30 12.49
CA ALA A 258 -1.44 15.06 11.43
C ALA A 258 -2.09 14.87 10.03
N PRO A 259 -3.42 15.09 9.89
CA PRO A 259 -4.15 14.80 8.65
C PRO A 259 -3.69 15.66 7.47
N VAL A 260 -3.27 16.91 7.72
CA VAL A 260 -2.73 17.80 6.67
C VAL A 260 -1.39 17.28 6.15
N THR A 261 -0.49 16.83 7.04
CA THR A 261 0.80 16.23 6.64
C THR A 261 0.57 14.95 5.86
N TRP A 262 -0.38 14.12 6.29
CA TRP A 262 -0.77 12.91 5.57
C TRP A 262 -1.23 13.25 4.16
N ALA A 263 -2.18 14.19 4.01
CA ALA A 263 -2.74 14.58 2.73
C ALA A 263 -1.70 15.19 1.79
N LEU A 264 -0.82 16.07 2.29
CA LEU A 264 0.27 16.66 1.51
C LEU A 264 1.29 15.60 1.07
N THR A 265 1.66 14.69 1.97
CA THR A 265 2.62 13.62 1.66
C THR A 265 2.05 12.69 0.60
N ILE A 266 0.79 12.28 0.73
CA ILE A 266 0.07 11.50 -0.29
C ILE A 266 0.05 12.24 -1.62
N LYS A 267 -0.33 13.54 -1.64
CA LYS A 267 -0.37 14.34 -2.87
C LYS A 267 0.99 14.40 -3.58
N ILE A 268 2.07 14.61 -2.82
CA ILE A 268 3.44 14.63 -3.35
C ILE A 268 3.85 13.23 -3.84
N GLY A 269 3.52 12.19 -3.07
CA GLY A 269 3.74 10.79 -3.43
C GLY A 269 3.06 10.43 -4.75
N ILE A 270 1.80 10.82 -4.93
CA ILE A 270 1.05 10.63 -6.19
C ILE A 270 1.79 11.29 -7.36
N LEU A 271 2.23 12.55 -7.22
CA LEU A 271 2.93 13.26 -8.29
C LEU A 271 4.24 12.56 -8.68
N ILE A 272 5.04 12.15 -7.69
CA ILE A 272 6.32 11.46 -7.92
C ILE A 272 6.10 10.06 -8.50
N HIS A 273 5.12 9.33 -8.00
CA HIS A 273 4.71 8.03 -8.52
C HIS A 273 4.35 8.11 -9.99
N THR A 274 3.47 9.04 -10.34
CA THR A 274 2.99 9.27 -11.70
C THR A 274 4.14 9.68 -12.62
N ALA A 275 4.96 10.66 -12.24
CA ALA A 275 6.13 11.06 -13.02
C ALA A 275 7.12 9.90 -13.21
N GLY A 276 7.42 9.19 -12.12
CA GLY A 276 8.29 8.02 -12.11
C GLY A 276 7.78 6.90 -13.02
N TYR A 277 6.48 6.61 -12.99
CA TYR A 277 5.83 5.64 -13.86
C TYR A 277 6.04 5.98 -15.34
N TYR A 278 5.85 7.24 -15.75
CA TYR A 278 6.08 7.65 -17.14
C TYR A 278 7.56 7.55 -17.54
N VAL A 279 8.48 7.95 -16.67
CA VAL A 279 9.92 7.85 -16.93
C VAL A 279 10.35 6.39 -17.09
N VAL A 280 9.98 5.52 -16.14
CA VAL A 280 10.29 4.09 -16.19
C VAL A 280 9.67 3.46 -17.44
N ARG A 281 8.39 3.73 -17.72
CA ARG A 281 7.71 3.19 -18.91
C ARG A 281 8.33 3.67 -20.21
N TRP A 282 8.71 4.95 -20.31
CA TRP A 282 9.38 5.50 -21.48
C TRP A 282 10.74 4.83 -21.68
N PHE A 283 11.54 4.73 -20.62
CA PHE A 283 12.84 4.08 -20.67
C PHE A 283 12.74 2.60 -21.08
N LEU A 284 11.83 1.84 -20.48
CA LEU A 284 11.65 0.42 -20.80
C LEU A 284 11.12 0.21 -22.22
N ARG A 285 10.26 1.10 -22.72
CA ARG A 285 9.85 1.08 -24.14
C ARG A 285 11.02 1.36 -25.08
N ALA A 286 11.85 2.35 -24.75
CA ALA A 286 13.05 2.64 -25.52
C ALA A 286 14.03 1.46 -25.51
N LEU A 287 14.24 0.83 -24.35
CA LEU A 287 15.08 -0.35 -24.20
C LEU A 287 14.58 -1.52 -25.05
N VAL A 288 13.28 -1.86 -24.97
CA VAL A 288 12.68 -2.92 -25.80
C VAL A 288 12.78 -2.58 -27.28
N ALA A 289 12.54 -1.32 -27.66
CA ALA A 289 12.69 -0.89 -29.04
C ALA A 289 14.12 -1.08 -29.53
N VAL A 290 15.13 -0.63 -28.79
CA VAL A 290 16.55 -0.80 -29.15
C VAL A 290 16.90 -2.28 -29.27
N LEU A 291 16.56 -3.09 -28.26
CA LEU A 291 16.81 -4.54 -28.27
C LEU A 291 16.18 -5.21 -29.49
N ARG A 292 14.95 -4.82 -29.86
CA ARG A 292 14.24 -5.36 -31.01
C ARG A 292 14.88 -4.97 -32.33
N HIS A 293 15.28 -3.71 -32.50
CA HIS A 293 15.97 -3.27 -33.72
C HIS A 293 17.31 -3.99 -33.86
N SER A 294 18.10 -4.05 -32.78
CA SER A 294 19.37 -4.77 -32.79
C SER A 294 19.19 -6.27 -33.07
N ALA A 295 18.19 -6.92 -32.46
CA ALA A 295 17.91 -8.33 -32.73
C ALA A 295 17.56 -8.60 -34.19
N VAL A 296 16.83 -7.68 -34.83
CA VAL A 296 16.53 -7.76 -36.27
C VAL A 296 17.78 -7.51 -37.12
N ASP A 297 18.59 -6.51 -36.78
CA ASP A 297 19.79 -6.15 -37.55
C ASP A 297 20.87 -7.24 -37.51
N PHE A 298 20.99 -7.97 -36.39
CA PHE A 298 21.90 -9.11 -36.25
C PHE A 298 21.30 -10.45 -36.70
N GLY A 299 20.10 -10.46 -37.29
CA GLY A 299 19.46 -11.68 -37.80
C GLY A 299 18.98 -12.65 -36.71
N LEU A 300 18.89 -12.20 -35.45
CA LEU A 300 18.31 -12.97 -34.34
C LEU A 300 16.77 -13.01 -34.39
N MET A 301 16.15 -12.11 -35.18
CA MET A 301 14.72 -12.10 -35.47
C MET A 301 14.48 -11.77 -36.95
N GLU A 302 13.53 -12.45 -37.61
CA GLU A 302 13.15 -12.11 -38.98
C GLU A 302 12.42 -10.75 -39.06
N LYS A 303 12.73 -9.99 -40.12
CA LYS A 303 11.97 -8.81 -40.56
C LYS A 303 10.55 -9.24 -40.96
N GLY A 304 9.65 -9.35 -39.98
CA GLY A 304 8.28 -9.80 -40.21
C GLY A 304 7.59 -10.38 -38.98
N MET A 305 8.35 -10.87 -37.98
CA MET A 305 7.84 -11.22 -36.64
C MET A 305 7.29 -10.01 -35.85
N SER A 306 7.05 -8.88 -36.52
CA SER A 306 6.38 -7.68 -36.03
C SER A 306 4.86 -7.70 -36.09
N ALA A 307 4.22 -8.73 -36.66
CA ALA A 307 2.77 -8.72 -36.84
C ALA A 307 1.98 -9.57 -35.82
N THR A 308 2.58 -10.59 -35.19
CA THR A 308 1.85 -11.52 -34.30
C THR A 308 1.75 -11.06 -32.84
N GLY A 309 2.20 -9.84 -32.50
CA GLY A 309 2.42 -9.42 -31.11
C GLY A 309 1.53 -8.28 -30.59
N ARG A 310 0.35 -8.03 -31.17
CA ARG A 310 -0.71 -7.32 -30.41
C ARG A 310 -1.38 -8.25 -29.37
N ASN A 311 -1.29 -9.56 -29.54
CA ASN A 311 -1.83 -10.57 -28.62
C ASN A 311 -0.71 -11.53 -28.19
N PHE A 312 -0.77 -11.98 -26.93
CA PHE A 312 0.14 -13.00 -26.38
C PHE A 312 -0.07 -14.35 -27.09
N PRO A 313 0.98 -15.20 -27.23
CA PRO A 313 0.83 -16.55 -27.75
C PRO A 313 -0.01 -17.44 -26.82
N ASP A 314 -0.65 -18.47 -27.38
CA ASP A 314 -1.44 -19.43 -26.60
C ASP A 314 -0.57 -20.19 -25.59
N PRO A 315 -1.10 -20.54 -24.40
CA PRO A 315 -0.32 -21.07 -23.27
C PRO A 315 0.46 -22.39 -23.51
N TRP A 316 0.33 -23.01 -24.69
CA TRP A 316 0.80 -24.37 -24.95
C TRP A 316 1.75 -24.51 -26.15
N THR A 317 2.07 -23.43 -26.86
CA THR A 317 3.07 -23.47 -27.94
C THR A 317 4.44 -23.06 -27.42
N MET A 318 5.41 -23.98 -27.43
CA MET A 318 6.81 -23.63 -27.17
C MET A 318 7.34 -22.78 -28.33
N PRO A 319 7.81 -21.55 -28.08
CA PRO A 319 8.42 -20.74 -29.13
C PRO A 319 9.78 -21.33 -29.52
N GLU A 320 10.19 -21.18 -30.78
CA GLU A 320 11.57 -21.45 -31.23
C GLU A 320 12.57 -20.75 -30.28
N VAL A 321 13.61 -21.44 -29.85
CA VAL A 321 14.51 -21.03 -28.76
C VAL A 321 15.09 -19.60 -28.92
N SER A 322 15.27 -19.11 -30.15
CA SER A 322 15.69 -17.73 -30.46
C SER A 322 14.56 -16.70 -30.21
N SER A 323 13.33 -16.98 -30.64
CA SER A 323 12.15 -16.14 -30.41
C SER A 323 11.63 -16.23 -28.97
N GLY A 324 11.77 -17.40 -28.33
CA GLY A 324 11.30 -17.68 -26.97
C GLY A 324 12.17 -17.04 -25.89
N ALA A 325 13.49 -17.07 -26.05
CA ALA A 325 14.39 -16.35 -25.14
C ALA A 325 14.18 -14.83 -25.23
N PHE A 326 14.07 -14.28 -26.45
CA PHE A 326 13.79 -12.86 -26.63
C PHE A 326 12.42 -12.48 -26.06
N ALA A 327 11.37 -13.23 -26.37
CA ALA A 327 10.03 -12.99 -25.83
C ALA A 327 9.98 -13.14 -24.30
N PHE A 328 10.73 -14.07 -23.72
CA PHE A 328 10.88 -14.21 -22.28
C PHE A 328 11.50 -12.95 -21.66
N TRP A 329 12.65 -12.49 -22.18
CA TRP A 329 13.32 -11.30 -21.66
C TRP A 329 12.50 -10.02 -21.90
N GLU A 330 11.86 -9.89 -23.06
CA GLU A 330 10.92 -8.79 -23.34
C GLU A 330 9.76 -8.80 -22.33
N SER A 331 9.20 -9.99 -22.04
CA SER A 331 8.14 -10.15 -21.05
C SER A 331 8.65 -9.83 -19.64
N ALA A 332 9.87 -10.22 -19.30
CA ALA A 332 10.51 -9.86 -18.02
C ALA A 332 10.67 -8.35 -17.87
N ILE A 333 11.09 -7.65 -18.93
CA ILE A 333 11.23 -6.18 -19.00
C ILE A 333 9.87 -5.47 -18.96
N LYS A 334 8.82 -6.05 -19.57
CA LYS A 334 7.46 -5.52 -19.47
C LYS A 334 6.87 -5.74 -18.08
N LEU A 335 7.09 -6.92 -17.50
CA LEU A 335 6.64 -7.25 -16.14
C LEU A 335 7.26 -6.28 -15.14
N ALA A 336 8.57 -6.06 -15.25
CA ALA A 336 9.34 -4.98 -14.64
C ALA A 336 8.70 -3.57 -14.71
N ALA A 337 8.06 -3.20 -15.82
CA ALA A 337 7.36 -1.91 -15.92
C ALA A 337 6.08 -1.88 -15.08
N VAL A 338 5.37 -3.01 -15.04
CA VAL A 338 4.08 -3.20 -14.35
C VAL A 338 4.27 -3.39 -12.85
N THR A 339 5.42 -3.90 -12.43
CA THR A 339 5.81 -4.12 -11.03
C THR A 339 6.14 -2.83 -10.30
N TRP A 340 6.62 -1.82 -11.04
CA TRP A 340 7.08 -0.55 -10.49
C TRP A 340 6.07 0.15 -9.55
N PRO A 341 4.79 0.35 -9.96
CA PRO A 341 3.82 1.00 -9.09
C PRO A 341 3.66 0.34 -7.73
N THR A 342 3.65 -0.98 -7.70
CA THR A 342 3.50 -1.77 -6.48
C THR A 342 4.72 -1.61 -5.58
N GLY A 343 5.93 -1.60 -6.14
CA GLY A 343 7.16 -1.38 -5.39
C GLY A 343 7.24 0.03 -4.80
N PHE A 344 6.78 1.03 -5.55
CA PHE A 344 6.70 2.40 -5.05
C PHE A 344 5.74 2.52 -3.87
N VAL A 345 4.56 1.89 -3.92
CA VAL A 345 3.58 1.95 -2.81
C VAL A 345 4.20 1.47 -1.50
N PHE A 346 4.86 0.31 -1.49
CA PHE A 346 5.48 -0.20 -0.27
C PHE A 346 6.67 0.64 0.21
N ALA A 347 7.48 1.16 -0.70
CA ALA A 347 8.53 2.09 -0.34
C ALA A 347 7.97 3.44 0.14
N PHE A 348 6.83 3.86 -0.37
CA PHE A 348 6.16 5.10 0.00
C PHE A 348 5.44 4.99 1.35
N SER A 349 4.93 3.82 1.71
CA SER A 349 4.42 3.52 3.06
C SER A 349 5.43 3.89 4.16
N ALA A 350 6.70 3.54 3.95
CA ALA A 350 7.82 3.93 4.80
C ALA A 350 7.99 5.46 4.90
N ALA A 351 8.02 6.13 3.75
CA ALA A 351 8.12 7.60 3.67
C ALA A 351 6.96 8.29 4.39
N LEU A 352 5.74 7.81 4.17
CA LEU A 352 4.52 8.35 4.76
C LEU A 352 4.54 8.19 6.28
N TYR A 353 4.90 7.01 6.77
CA TYR A 353 5.02 6.75 8.21
C TYR A 353 6.09 7.65 8.86
N LEU A 354 7.29 7.73 8.29
CA LEU A 354 8.36 8.60 8.81
C LEU A 354 7.98 10.08 8.78
N ALA A 355 7.25 10.53 7.75
CA ALA A 355 6.79 11.92 7.66
C ALA A 355 5.79 12.27 8.77
N LEU A 356 4.86 11.36 9.09
CA LEU A 356 3.91 11.55 10.18
C LEU A 356 4.57 11.42 11.54
N LYS A 357 5.42 10.40 11.74
CA LYS A 357 6.18 10.21 12.97
C LYS A 357 7.03 11.43 13.28
N ALA A 358 7.75 11.96 12.29
CA ALA A 358 8.55 13.16 12.47
C ALA A 358 7.71 14.40 12.82
N ARG A 359 6.47 14.46 12.34
CA ARG A 359 5.54 15.55 12.66
C ARG A 359 4.96 15.43 14.07
N VAL A 360 4.58 14.22 14.47
CA VAL A 360 3.91 13.95 15.74
C VAL A 360 4.90 13.87 16.90
N ASP A 361 5.95 13.06 16.74
CA ASP A 361 6.95 12.80 17.78
C ASP A 361 8.06 13.87 17.81
N LEU A 362 8.07 14.78 16.83
CA LEU A 362 9.10 15.83 16.67
C LEU A 362 10.53 15.27 16.54
N VAL A 363 10.68 14.04 16.05
CA VAL A 363 11.97 13.36 15.81
C VAL A 363 12.33 13.45 14.33
N ALA A 364 13.58 13.80 13.99
CA ALA A 364 13.99 13.83 12.59
C ALA A 364 13.99 12.40 11.99
N PRO A 365 13.57 12.21 10.72
CA PRO A 365 13.50 10.88 10.11
C PRO A 365 14.82 10.10 10.16
N GLN A 366 15.96 10.80 10.10
CA GLN A 366 17.31 10.22 10.14
C GLN A 366 17.73 9.72 11.53
N ASP A 367 17.06 10.17 12.59
CA ASP A 367 17.37 9.78 13.97
C ASP A 367 16.53 8.58 14.43
N VAL A 368 15.55 8.17 13.61
CA VAL A 368 14.72 6.99 13.86
C VAL A 368 15.58 5.74 13.68
N ARG A 369 15.71 4.97 14.77
CA ARG A 369 16.38 3.67 14.74
C ARG A 369 15.40 2.58 14.33
N ILE A 370 15.77 1.78 13.33
CA ILE A 370 15.09 0.53 13.01
C ILE A 370 15.76 -0.55 13.84
N GLU A 371 14.96 -1.27 14.64
CA GLU A 371 15.41 -2.42 15.43
C GLU A 371 15.55 -3.68 14.57
#